data_AF-A0A962SKS5-F1
#
_entry.id   AF-A0A962SKS5-F1
#
_cell.length_a   1.000
_cell.length_b   1.000
_cell.length_c   1.000
_cell.angle_alpha   90.00
_cell.angle_beta   90.00
_cell.angle_gamma   90.00
#
_symmetry.space_group_name_H-M   'P 1'
#
loop_
_entity.id
_entity.type
_entity.pdbx_description
1 polymer ?
#
loop_
_entity_poly.entity_id
_entity_poly.type
_entity_poly.pdbx_seq_one_letter_code
_entity_poly.pdbx_strand_id
1 'polypeptide(L)'
;MRKYHHRILVPWLLLLFALPAFCRDQPFESGQRAYAAGHFAEAFLAFKEAAEAGDDRAFGRLGGMYLYAVGTDRSFDRAYLWFTLARVSGDRYAEGFQRTAASMLKPLRIGELQEEAEYLRQRLGKAPR
;
A
#
# COMPACT_ATOMS: atom_id res chain seq x y z
N MET A 1 -2.52 43.20 -51.00
CA MET A 1 -3.40 42.01 -51.00
C MET A 1 -2.57 40.77 -51.26
N ARG A 2 -2.50 39.83 -50.29
CA ARG A 2 -2.25 38.39 -50.49
C ARG A 2 -2.71 37.68 -49.22
N LYS A 3 -3.97 37.25 -49.22
CA LYS A 3 -4.54 36.33 -48.22
C LYS A 3 -4.01 34.94 -48.58
N TYR A 4 -3.24 34.33 -47.70
CA TYR A 4 -3.05 32.88 -47.68
C TYR A 4 -3.38 32.36 -46.29
N HIS A 5 -4.43 31.54 -46.28
CA HIS A 5 -4.96 30.82 -45.15
C HIS A 5 -3.96 29.73 -44.72
N HIS A 6 -3.22 29.95 -43.63
CA HIS A 6 -2.63 28.84 -42.86
C HIS A 6 -3.41 28.64 -41.57
N ARG A 7 -4.70 28.36 -41.73
CA ARG A 7 -5.45 27.46 -40.85
C ARG A 7 -4.90 26.05 -41.05
N ILE A 8 -3.68 25.74 -40.61
CA ILE A 8 -3.08 24.41 -40.37
C ILE A 8 -1.67 24.72 -39.81
N LEU A 9 -1.58 24.99 -38.52
CA LEU A 9 -0.34 24.84 -37.74
C LEU A 9 -0.70 24.44 -36.29
N VAL A 10 -1.77 23.65 -36.18
CA VAL A 10 -2.20 22.97 -34.96
C VAL A 10 -1.73 21.50 -34.89
N PRO A 11 -1.04 20.84 -35.86
CA PRO A 11 -0.65 19.44 -35.65
C PRO A 11 0.76 19.26 -35.08
N TRP A 12 1.46 20.32 -34.63
CA TRP A 12 2.77 20.21 -33.96
C TRP A 12 2.70 20.38 -32.43
N LEU A 13 1.52 20.64 -31.87
CA LEU A 13 1.30 20.75 -30.43
C LEU A 13 0.64 19.50 -29.80
N LEU A 14 0.28 18.50 -30.61
CA LEU A 14 -0.45 17.29 -30.17
C LEU A 14 0.41 16.03 -30.08
N LEU A 15 1.73 16.12 -30.28
CA LEU A 15 2.66 14.99 -30.27
C LEU A 15 3.76 15.09 -29.20
N LEU A 16 3.60 15.95 -28.18
CA LEU A 16 4.58 16.12 -27.10
C LEU A 16 4.08 15.82 -25.68
N PHE A 17 2.94 15.13 -25.51
CA PHE A 17 2.63 14.57 -24.19
C PHE A 17 1.74 13.32 -24.23
N ALA A 18 1.92 12.50 -25.27
CA ALA A 18 1.74 11.06 -25.10
C ALA A 18 3.01 10.52 -24.43
N LEU A 19 3.29 10.95 -23.19
CA LEU A 19 4.16 10.12 -22.36
C LEU A 19 3.37 8.82 -22.19
N PRO A 20 3.91 7.65 -22.59
CA PRO A 20 3.30 6.41 -22.16
C PRO A 20 3.16 6.58 -20.66
N ALA A 21 1.92 6.51 -20.16
CA ALA A 21 1.67 6.46 -18.74
C ALA A 21 2.70 5.48 -18.21
N PHE A 22 3.66 6.03 -17.46
CA PHE A 22 4.74 5.28 -16.89
C PHE A 22 4.01 4.29 -16.00
N CYS A 23 3.78 3.06 -16.48
CA CYS A 23 3.33 1.96 -15.66
C CYS A 23 4.48 1.71 -14.71
N ARG A 24 4.62 2.58 -13.70
CA ARG A 24 5.32 2.25 -12.47
C ARG A 24 4.51 1.08 -11.96
N ASP A 25 5.05 -0.12 -12.10
CA ASP A 25 4.45 -1.30 -11.50
C ASP A 25 4.24 -0.93 -10.04
N GLN A 26 2.99 -0.84 -9.60
CA GLN A 26 2.73 -0.40 -8.24
C GLN A 26 3.33 -1.45 -7.31
N PRO A 27 4.01 -1.06 -6.21
CA PRO A 27 4.69 -2.01 -5.34
C PRO A 27 3.77 -3.15 -4.90
N PHE A 28 2.46 -2.86 -4.75
CA PHE A 28 1.43 -3.85 -4.48
C PHE A 28 1.35 -4.98 -5.53
N GLU A 29 1.33 -4.66 -6.83
CA GLU A 29 1.24 -5.67 -7.89
C GLU A 29 2.50 -6.52 -7.97
N SER A 30 3.67 -5.91 -7.77
CA SER A 30 4.93 -6.64 -7.68
C SER A 30 4.93 -7.62 -6.50
N GLY A 31 4.40 -7.20 -5.34
CA GLY A 31 4.24 -8.05 -4.17
C GLY A 31 3.29 -9.21 -4.40
N GLN A 32 2.18 -8.98 -5.11
CA GLN A 32 1.24 -10.05 -5.48
C GLN A 32 1.88 -11.09 -6.40
N ARG A 33 2.67 -10.66 -7.40
CA ARG A 33 3.39 -11.58 -8.29
C ARG A 33 4.46 -12.37 -7.55
N ALA A 34 5.26 -11.72 -6.71
CA ALA A 34 6.28 -12.38 -5.90
C ALA A 34 5.64 -13.40 -4.92
N TYR A 35 4.50 -13.04 -4.31
CA TYR A 35 3.76 -13.93 -3.42
C TYR A 35 3.23 -15.16 -4.17
N ALA A 36 2.67 -14.97 -5.36
CA ALA A 36 2.20 -16.05 -6.22
C ALA A 36 3.34 -16.96 -6.72
N ALA A 37 4.53 -16.40 -6.92
CA ALA A 37 5.74 -17.14 -7.27
C ALA A 37 6.40 -17.86 -6.07
N GLY A 38 5.90 -17.67 -4.84
CA GLY A 38 6.48 -18.23 -3.63
C GLY A 38 7.72 -17.48 -3.12
N HIS A 39 8.06 -16.34 -3.71
CA HIS A 39 9.17 -15.47 -3.29
C HIS A 39 8.70 -14.57 -2.13
N PHE A 40 8.48 -15.18 -0.96
CA PHE A 40 7.81 -14.52 0.15
C PHE A 40 8.58 -13.31 0.72
N ALA A 41 9.91 -13.37 0.75
CA ALA A 41 10.72 -12.24 1.24
C ALA A 41 10.61 -11.01 0.30
N GLU A 42 10.62 -11.22 -1.01
CA GLU A 42 10.42 -10.16 -2.00
C GLU A 42 8.99 -9.61 -1.91
N ALA A 43 8.00 -10.49 -1.77
CA ALA A 43 6.61 -10.08 -1.57
C ALA A 43 6.44 -9.21 -0.32
N PHE A 44 7.12 -9.57 0.78
CA PHE A 44 7.07 -8.81 2.02
C PHE A 44 7.59 -7.39 1.82
N LEU A 45 8.76 -7.24 1.18
CA LEU A 45 9.35 -5.95 0.90
C LEU A 45 8.44 -5.10 0.01
N ALA A 46 7.90 -5.68 -1.06
CA ALA A 46 7.01 -4.99 -1.98
C ALA A 46 5.68 -4.54 -1.32
N PHE A 47 5.07 -5.39 -0.48
CA PHE A 47 3.89 -4.99 0.30
C PHE A 47 4.21 -3.94 1.36
N LYS A 48 5.39 -4.01 1.98
CA LYS A 48 5.85 -2.99 2.91
C LYS A 48 6.00 -1.64 2.23
N GLU A 49 6.64 -1.59 1.06
CA GLU A 49 6.77 -0.37 0.27
C GLU A 49 5.41 0.18 -0.16
N ALA A 50 4.49 -0.69 -0.61
CA ALA A 50 3.12 -0.30 -0.96
C ALA A 50 2.38 0.33 0.23
N ALA A 51 2.47 -0.30 1.41
CA ALA A 51 1.84 0.20 2.63
C ALA A 51 2.46 1.54 3.09
N GLU A 52 3.78 1.68 3.01
CA GLU A 52 4.48 2.93 3.34
C GLU A 52 4.16 4.06 2.35
N ALA A 53 3.83 3.73 1.10
CA ALA A 53 3.30 4.65 0.11
C ALA A 53 1.82 5.00 0.30
N GLY A 54 1.14 4.41 1.30
CA GLY A 54 -0.27 4.66 1.59
C GLY A 54 -1.26 3.85 0.74
N ASP A 55 -0.81 2.77 0.09
CA ASP A 55 -1.72 1.84 -0.60
C ASP A 55 -2.47 0.97 0.43
N ASP A 56 -3.72 1.34 0.69
CA ASP A 56 -4.60 0.67 1.66
C ASP A 56 -4.75 -0.84 1.39
N ARG A 57 -4.61 -1.28 0.13
CA ARG A 57 -4.69 -2.71 -0.24
C ARG A 57 -3.57 -3.52 0.39
N ALA A 58 -2.42 -2.90 0.64
CA ALA A 58 -1.23 -3.56 1.18
C ALA A 58 -1.30 -3.80 2.68
N PHE A 59 -2.09 -3.03 3.43
CA PHE A 59 -2.15 -3.13 4.90
C PHE A 59 -2.54 -4.53 5.38
N GLY A 60 -3.61 -5.09 4.82
CA GLY A 60 -4.07 -6.44 5.16
C GLY A 60 -3.06 -7.53 4.77
N ARG A 61 -2.42 -7.37 3.60
CA ARG A 61 -1.37 -8.31 3.13
C ARG A 61 -0.18 -8.30 4.07
N LEU A 62 0.34 -7.11 4.40
CA LEU A 62 1.48 -6.94 5.27
C LEU A 62 1.19 -7.43 6.69
N GLY A 63 0.00 -7.13 7.23
CA GLY A 63 -0.44 -7.66 8.53
C GLY A 63 -0.47 -9.19 8.56
N GLY A 64 -0.97 -9.83 7.50
CA GLY A 64 -0.98 -11.29 7.35
C GLY A 64 0.42 -11.89 7.31
N MET A 65 1.36 -11.24 6.62
CA MET A 65 2.74 -11.73 6.54
C MET A 65 3.44 -11.72 7.90
N TYR A 66 3.25 -10.67 8.71
CA TYR A 66 3.74 -10.65 10.09
C TYR A 66 3.03 -11.66 10.99
N LEU A 67 1.73 -11.89 10.81
CA LEU A 67 0.96 -12.83 11.63
C LEU A 67 1.43 -14.28 11.39
N TYR A 68 1.63 -14.63 10.12
CA TYR A 68 1.96 -16.00 9.71
C TYR A 68 3.47 -16.26 9.56
N ALA A 69 4.32 -15.24 9.73
CA ALA A 69 5.76 -15.30 9.48
C ALA A 69 6.09 -15.72 8.03
N VAL A 70 5.41 -15.10 7.07
CA VAL A 70 5.62 -15.35 5.65
C VAL A 70 6.58 -14.29 5.13
N GLY A 71 7.80 -14.69 4.75
CA GLY A 71 8.82 -13.77 4.22
C GLY A 71 9.40 -12.78 5.23
N THR A 72 9.01 -12.88 6.50
CA THR A 72 9.48 -12.07 7.63
C THR A 72 9.32 -12.88 8.92
N ASP A 73 9.97 -12.43 9.99
CA ASP A 73 9.74 -12.96 11.32
C ASP A 73 8.33 -12.64 11.84
N ARG A 74 7.82 -13.53 12.69
CA ARG A 74 6.51 -13.36 13.33
C ARG A 74 6.50 -12.11 14.21
N SER A 75 5.50 -11.26 14.05
CA SER A 75 5.29 -10.13 14.95
C SER A 75 3.80 -9.85 15.12
N PHE A 76 3.24 -10.21 16.27
CA PHE A 76 1.84 -9.92 16.59
C PHE A 76 1.59 -8.42 16.75
N ASP A 77 2.58 -7.68 17.27
CA ASP A 77 2.55 -6.21 17.36
C ASP A 77 2.33 -5.57 15.99
N ARG A 78 3.20 -5.91 15.02
CA ARG A 78 3.14 -5.35 13.67
C ARG A 78 1.90 -5.84 12.94
N ALA A 79 1.52 -7.10 13.10
CA ALA A 79 0.27 -7.62 12.56
C ALA A 79 -0.94 -6.82 13.05
N TYR A 80 -1.06 -6.64 14.37
CA TYR A 80 -2.15 -5.86 14.98
C TYR A 80 -2.19 -4.42 14.45
N LEU A 81 -1.03 -3.77 14.36
CA LEU A 81 -0.88 -2.41 13.84
C LEU A 81 -1.38 -2.29 12.40
N TRP A 82 -0.89 -3.13 11.49
CA TRP A 82 -1.27 -3.10 10.08
C TRP A 82 -2.73 -3.52 9.85
N PHE A 83 -3.27 -4.48 10.61
CA PHE A 83 -4.69 -4.80 10.55
C PHE A 83 -5.58 -3.68 11.10
N THR A 84 -5.10 -2.92 12.09
CA THR A 84 -5.81 -1.73 12.57
C THR A 84 -5.95 -0.70 11.47
N LEU A 85 -4.87 -0.45 10.72
CA LEU A 85 -4.90 0.43 9.54
C LEU A 85 -5.83 -0.13 8.45
N ALA A 86 -5.72 -1.41 8.11
CA ALA A 86 -6.58 -2.05 7.12
C ALA A 86 -8.07 -1.93 7.45
N ARG A 87 -8.45 -2.17 8.72
CA ARG A 87 -9.83 -2.04 9.20
C ARG A 87 -10.35 -0.61 9.04
N VAL A 88 -9.52 0.38 9.38
CA VAL A 88 -9.87 1.80 9.24
C VAL A 88 -10.00 2.22 7.78
N SER A 89 -9.23 1.61 6.88
CA SER A 89 -9.35 1.78 5.42
C SER A 89 -10.50 0.98 4.79
N GLY A 90 -11.31 0.27 5.58
CA GLY A 90 -12.52 -0.42 5.13
C GLY A 90 -12.37 -1.92 4.84
N ASP A 91 -11.21 -2.52 5.15
CA ASP A 91 -11.03 -3.97 5.04
C ASP A 91 -11.87 -4.70 6.10
N ARG A 92 -12.94 -5.36 5.64
CA ARG A 92 -13.89 -6.08 6.49
C ARG A 92 -13.31 -7.36 7.10
N TYR A 93 -12.24 -7.90 6.53
CA TYR A 93 -11.59 -9.12 7.01
C TYR A 93 -10.53 -8.82 8.07
N ALA A 94 -10.00 -7.59 8.08
CA ALA A 94 -8.94 -7.17 8.99
C ALA A 94 -9.32 -7.32 10.47
N GLU A 95 -10.58 -7.11 10.85
CA GLU A 95 -11.02 -7.23 12.25
C GLU A 95 -10.77 -8.64 12.82
N GLY A 96 -11.05 -9.68 12.03
CA GLY A 96 -10.84 -11.07 12.45
C GLY A 96 -9.37 -11.33 12.77
N PHE A 97 -8.48 -10.97 11.84
CA PHE A 97 -7.04 -11.13 12.02
C PHE A 97 -6.46 -10.20 13.10
N GLN A 98 -6.99 -8.99 13.23
CA GLN A 98 -6.63 -8.05 14.29
C GLN A 98 -6.92 -8.66 15.66
N ARG A 99 -8.09 -9.28 15.85
CA ARG A 99 -8.46 -9.96 17.11
C ARG A 99 -7.53 -11.15 17.39
N THR A 100 -7.16 -11.91 16.37
CA THR A 100 -6.19 -13.02 16.52
C THR A 100 -4.80 -12.51 16.91
N ALA A 101 -4.35 -11.38 16.36
CA ALA A 101 -3.11 -10.76 16.80
C ALA A 101 -3.24 -10.24 18.24
N ALA A 102 -4.36 -9.60 18.56
CA ALA A 102 -4.64 -9.05 19.90
C ALA A 102 -4.64 -10.11 21.00
N SER A 103 -5.13 -11.33 20.73
CA SER A 103 -5.15 -12.40 21.74
C SER A 103 -3.76 -12.84 22.18
N MET A 104 -2.73 -12.57 21.37
CA MET A 104 -1.33 -12.87 21.69
C MET A 104 -0.63 -11.73 22.43
N LEU A 105 -1.29 -10.58 22.59
CA LEU A 105 -0.73 -9.36 23.16
C LEU A 105 -1.29 -9.07 24.56
N LYS A 106 -0.48 -8.36 25.35
CA LYS A 106 -0.94 -7.84 26.64
C LYS A 106 -1.86 -6.62 26.41
N PRO A 107 -2.89 -6.40 27.25
CA PRO A 107 -3.80 -5.27 27.10
C PRO A 107 -3.11 -3.90 27.04
N LEU A 108 -2.07 -3.69 27.85
CA LEU A 108 -1.28 -2.45 27.83
C LEU A 108 -0.66 -2.20 26.44
N ARG A 109 -0.09 -3.25 25.85
CA ARG A 109 0.56 -3.17 24.54
C ARG A 109 -0.44 -2.85 23.43
N ILE A 110 -1.67 -3.35 23.54
CA ILE A 110 -2.75 -3.04 22.60
C ILE A 110 -3.07 -1.54 22.60
N GLY A 111 -3.10 -0.91 23.79
CA GLY A 111 -3.29 0.54 23.91
C GLY A 111 -2.19 1.33 23.18
N GLU A 112 -0.93 0.99 23.43
CA GLU A 112 0.23 1.62 22.76
C GLU A 112 0.16 1.47 21.23
N LEU A 113 -0.21 0.28 20.74
CA LEU A 113 -0.30 0.02 19.30
C LEU A 113 -1.48 0.76 18.64
N GLN A 114 -2.55 1.06 19.37
CA GLN A 114 -3.65 1.88 18.85
C GLN A 114 -3.22 3.32 18.65
N GLU A 115 -2.45 3.87 19.58
CA GLU A 115 -1.86 5.21 19.44
C GLU A 115 -0.87 5.26 18.27
N GLU A 116 -0.02 4.24 18.13
CA GLU A 116 0.92 4.12 17.01
C GLU A 116 0.17 4.00 15.66
N ALA A 117 -0.92 3.22 15.60
CA ALA A 117 -1.74 3.08 14.40
C ALA A 117 -2.35 4.42 13.98
N GLU A 118 -2.88 5.20 14.93
CA GLU A 118 -3.47 6.51 14.65
C GLU A 118 -2.40 7.51 14.18
N TYR A 119 -1.22 7.52 14.81
CA TYR A 119 -0.09 8.32 14.34
C TYR A 119 0.32 7.96 12.90
N LEU A 120 0.46 6.66 12.61
CA LEU A 120 0.82 6.18 11.27
C LEU A 120 -0.25 6.53 10.24
N ARG A 121 -1.53 6.40 10.59
CA ARG A 121 -2.65 6.80 9.72
C ARG A 121 -2.56 8.27 9.34
N GLN A 122 -2.33 9.15 10.32
CA GLN A 122 -2.21 10.59 10.05
C GLN A 122 -0.99 10.90 9.19
N ARG A 123 0.11 10.18 9.38
CA ARG A 123 1.32 10.31 8.56
C ARG A 123 1.08 9.88 7.11
N LEU A 124 0.46 8.72 6.90
CA LEU A 124 0.17 8.18 5.58
C LEU A 124 -0.91 9.00 4.86
N GLY A 125 -1.91 9.52 5.57
CA GLY A 125 -2.95 10.39 4.99
C GLY A 125 -2.46 11.75 4.48
N LYS A 126 -1.25 12.18 4.88
CA LYS A 126 -0.59 13.41 4.41
C LYS A 126 0.42 13.16 3.28
N ALA A 127 0.70 11.91 2.92
CA ALA A 127 1.64 11.59 1.85
C ALA A 127 1.04 11.96 0.47
N PRO A 128 1.82 12.55 -0.45
CA PRO A 128 1.34 12.86 -1.80
C PRO A 128 0.97 11.57 -2.54
N ARG A 129 -0.26 11.51 -3.06
CA ARG A 129 -0.79 10.40 -3.86
C ARG A 129 -0.27 10.44 -5.30
#